data_AF-A0A972AUN1-F1
#
_entry.id   AF-A0A972AUN1-F1
#
_cell.length_a   1.000
_cell.length_b   1.000
_cell.length_c   1.000
_cell.angle_alpha   90.00
_cell.angle_beta   90.00
_cell.angle_gamma   90.00
#
_symmetry.space_group_name_H-M   'P 1'
#
loop_
_entity.id
_entity.type
_entity.pdbx_description
1 polymer ?
#
loop_
_entity_poly.entity_id
_entity_poly.type
_entity_poly.pdbx_seq_one_letter_code
_entity_poly.pdbx_strand_id
1 'polypeptide(L)' 'MVLSEGRESFSLREKVQKRAEKLSPATLILSGFILIILSGTFVLLLPFMVNPGNKLRFIDALFTATSAT' A
#
# COMPACT_ATOMS: atom_id res chain seq x y z
N MET A 1 42.07 -22.05 -5.61
CA MET A 1 40.66 -22.49 -5.66
C MET A 1 39.84 -21.96 -4.47
N VAL A 2 40.33 -22.07 -3.23
CA VAL A 2 39.66 -21.59 -1.98
C VAL A 2 39.48 -20.05 -1.88
N LEU A 3 40.25 -19.25 -2.63
CA LEU A 3 40.14 -17.78 -2.61
C LEU A 3 38.93 -17.21 -3.40
N SER A 4 38.17 -18.06 -4.10
CA SER A 4 36.98 -17.60 -4.87
C SER A 4 35.67 -17.65 -4.07
N GLU A 5 35.52 -18.59 -3.12
CA GLU A 5 34.28 -18.75 -2.33
C GLU A 5 34.00 -17.55 -1.39
N GLY A 6 35.05 -16.90 -0.90
CA GLY A 6 34.93 -15.72 -0.03
C GLY A 6 34.35 -14.46 -0.70
N ARG A 7 34.47 -14.35 -2.04
CA ARG A 7 33.92 -13.20 -2.79
C ARG A 7 32.45 -13.37 -3.17
N GLU A 8 32.02 -14.62 -3.39
CA GLU A 8 30.63 -14.94 -3.70
C GLU A 8 29.71 -14.63 -2.51
N SER A 9 30.11 -15.00 -1.29
CA SER A 9 29.31 -14.79 -0.06
C SER A 9 29.13 -13.30 0.30
N PHE A 10 30.13 -12.46 0.00
CA PHE A 10 30.03 -11.00 0.15
C PHE A 10 29.05 -10.38 -0.87
N SER A 11 28.97 -10.91 -2.10
CA SER A 11 28.10 -10.37 -3.15
C SER A 11 26.60 -10.69 -2.96
N LEU A 12 26.27 -11.80 -2.28
CA LEU A 12 24.89 -12.20 -2.00
C LEU A 12 24.23 -11.32 -0.94
N ARG A 13 24.98 -10.93 0.10
CA ARG A 13 24.47 -10.06 1.17
C ARG A 13 24.24 -8.62 0.68
N GLU A 14 25.08 -8.12 -0.22
CA GLU A 14 24.93 -6.76 -0.77
C GLU A 14 23.67 -6.61 -1.66
N LYS A 15 23.33 -7.64 -2.48
CA LYS A 15 22.14 -7.61 -3.34
C LYS A 15 20.82 -7.67 -2.57
N VAL A 16 20.81 -8.31 -1.40
CA VAL A 16 19.63 -8.40 -0.54
C VAL A 16 19.44 -7.10 0.25
N GLN A 17 20.53 -6.50 0.75
CA GLN A 17 20.47 -5.27 1.56
C GLN A 17 20.05 -4.04 0.75
N LYS A 18 20.47 -3.93 -0.52
CA LYS A 18 20.07 -2.81 -1.42
C LYS A 18 18.59 -2.78 -1.82
N ARG A 19 17.81 -3.83 -1.53
CA ARG A 19 16.35 -3.83 -1.77
C ARG A 19 15.54 -3.40 -0.55
N ALA A 20 16.06 -3.60 0.66
CA ALA A 20 15.35 -3.25 1.90
C ALA A 20 15.45 -1.74 2.25
N GLU A 21 16.50 -1.05 1.79
CA GLU A 21 16.73 0.37 2.10
C GLU A 21 16.03 1.35 1.13
N LYS A 22 15.24 0.84 0.17
CA LYS A 22 14.56 1.68 -0.84
C LYS A 22 13.08 1.92 -0.60
N LEU A 23 12.57 1.60 0.59
CA LEU A 23 11.23 2.05 0.96
C LEU A 23 11.32 3.52 1.36
N SER A 24 11.10 4.40 0.37
CA SER A 24 10.99 5.83 0.61
C SER A 24 9.96 6.07 1.72
N PRO A 25 10.23 6.96 2.69
CA PRO A 25 9.25 7.35 3.70
C PRO A 25 7.88 7.68 3.10
N ALA A 26 7.88 8.24 1.89
CA ALA A 26 6.67 8.53 1.12
C ALA A 26 5.84 7.28 0.77
N THR A 27 6.46 6.15 0.44
CA THR A 27 5.76 4.89 0.14
C THR A 27 5.06 4.32 1.37
N LEU A 28 5.65 4.52 2.55
CA LEU A 28 5.11 4.04 3.82
C LEU A 28 3.88 4.86 4.24
N ILE A 29 3.90 6.17 3.99
CA ILE A 29 2.74 7.06 4.18
C ILE A 29 1.66 6.73 3.14
N LEU A 30 2.04 6.57 1.86
CA LEU A 30 1.10 6.27 0.78
C LEU A 30 0.38 4.93 0.99
N SER A 31 1.09 3.90 1.44
CA SER A 31 0.47 2.59 1.72
C SER A 31 -0.53 2.70 2.88
N GLY A 32 -0.20 3.41 3.95
CA GLY A 32 -1.12 3.68 5.05
C GLY A 32 -2.35 4.47 4.60
N PHE A 33 -2.16 5.48 3.76
CA PHE A 33 -3.24 6.30 3.21
C PHE A 33 -4.19 5.49 2.34
N ILE A 34 -3.67 4.63 1.46
CA ILE A 34 -4.47 3.72 0.62
C ILE A 34 -5.29 2.74 1.48
N LEU A 35 -4.70 2.20 2.56
CA LEU A 35 -5.41 1.28 3.46
C LEU A 35 -6.60 1.96 4.16
N ILE A 36 -6.42 3.20 4.62
CA ILE A 36 -7.49 3.99 5.27
C ILE A 36 -8.61 4.29 4.26
N ILE A 37 -8.26 4.75 3.05
CA ILE A 37 -9.23 5.06 1.99
C ILE A 37 -10.04 3.82 1.60
N LEU A 38 -9.39 2.66 1.40
CA LEU A 38 -10.07 1.42 1.06
C LEU A 38 -11.01 0.97 2.18
N SER A 39 -10.58 1.11 3.44
CA SER A 39 -11.43 0.81 4.60
C SER A 39 -12.66 1.72 4.64
N GLY A 40 -12.49 3.03 4.50
CA GLY A 40 -13.60 3.99 4.45
C GLY A 40 -14.55 3.76 3.28
N THR A 41 -14.02 3.43 2.10
CA THR A 41 -14.80 3.08 0.90
C THR A 41 -15.68 1.85 1.15
N PHE A 42 -15.12 0.81 1.79
CA PHE A 42 -15.85 -0.43 2.10
C PHE A 42 -16.97 -0.20 3.12
N VAL A 43 -16.73 0.66 4.11
CA VAL A 43 -17.74 1.08 5.09
C VAL A 43 -18.86 1.89 4.43
N LEU A 44 -18.54 2.77 3.46
CA LEU A 44 -19.53 3.57 2.73
C LEU A 44 -20.41 2.75 1.77
N LEU A 45 -19.83 1.70 1.16
CA LEU A 45 -20.56 0.81 0.24
C LEU A 45 -21.60 -0.04 0.96
N LEU A 46 -21.57 -0.09 2.30
CA LEU A 46 -22.58 -0.79 3.08
C LEU A 46 -23.93 -0.07 2.93
N PRO A 47 -25.03 -0.80 2.65
CA PRO A 47 -26.36 -0.24 2.38
C PRO A 47 -26.96 0.57 3.56
N PHE A 48 -26.30 0.58 4.72
CA PHE A 48 -26.65 1.39 5.88
C PHE A 48 -26.27 2.87 5.71
N MET A 49 -25.23 3.18 4.93
CA MET A 49 -24.77 4.55 4.64
C MET A 49 -25.43 5.15 3.39
N VAL A 50 -26.07 4.31 2.57
CA VAL A 50 -26.65 4.72 1.29
C VAL A 50 -28.13 5.07 1.49
N ASN A 51 -28.49 6.32 1.19
CA ASN A 51 -29.89 6.77 1.24
C ASN A 51 -30.79 5.86 0.38
N PRO A 52 -31.91 5.36 0.94
CA PRO A 52 -32.82 4.48 0.21
C PRO A 52 -33.34 5.17 -1.05
N GLY A 53 -32.97 4.64 -2.21
CA GLY A 53 -33.33 5.19 -3.52
C GLY A 53 -32.15 5.63 -4.40
N ASN A 54 -30.95 5.78 -3.84
CA ASN A 54 -29.76 6.13 -4.62
C ASN A 54 -28.76 4.96 -4.67
N LYS A 55 -28.23 4.63 -5.85
CA LYS A 55 -27.17 3.61 -5.98
C LYS A 55 -25.81 4.30 -5.88
N LEU A 56 -25.14 4.18 -4.74
CA LEU A 56 -23.78 4.70 -4.59
C LEU A 56 -22.83 3.88 -5.48
N ARG A 57 -22.22 4.52 -6.49
CA ARG A 57 -21.21 3.86 -7.32
C ARG A 57 -19.90 3.74 -6.53
N PHE A 58 -19.15 2.68 -6.79
CA PHE A 58 -17.83 2.45 -6.18
C PHE A 58 -16.88 3.64 -6.34
N ILE A 59 -16.88 4.28 -7.52
CA ILE A 59 -16.03 5.44 -7.80
C ILE A 59 -16.42 6.67 -6.95
N ASP A 60 -17.72 6.86 -6.70
CA ASP A 60 -18.22 7.96 -5.87
C ASP A 60 -17.86 7.71 -4.40
N ALA A 61 -18.01 6.46 -3.93
CA ALA A 61 -17.61 6.07 -2.57
C ALA A 61 -16.09 6.27 -2.34
N LEU A 62 -15.25 5.94 -3.33
CA LEU A 62 -13.81 6.14 -3.26
C LEU A 62 -13.44 7.63 -3.20
N PHE A 63 -14.11 8.46 -4.00
CA PHE A 63 -13.92 9.90 -4.00
C PHE A 63 -14.35 10.54 -2.67
N THR A 64 -15.50 10.12 -2.13
CA THR A 64 -15.96 10.57 -0.82
C THR A 64 -15.02 10.14 0.30
N ALA A 65 -14.57 8.88 0.32
CA ALA A 65 -13.63 8.38 1.33
C ALA A 65 -12.29 9.14 1.29
N THR A 66 -11.76 9.41 0.10
CA THR A 66 -10.53 10.18 -0.08
C THR A 66 -10.68 11.64 0.36
N SER A 67 -11.85 12.26 0.14
CA SER A 67 -12.12 13.65 0.55
C SER A 67 -12.38 13.81 2.06
N ALA A 68 -12.74 12.71 2.74
CA ALA A 68 -13.01 12.68 4.16
C ALA A 68 -11.77 12.32 5.02
N THR A 69 -10.68 11.89 4.38
CA THR A 69 -9.39 11.59 5.03
C THR A 69 -8.49 12.82 4.94
#